data_AF-A0A3R5Q3K9-F1
#
_entry.id   AF-A0A3R5Q3K9-F1
#
_cell.length_a   1.000
_cell.length_b   1.000
_cell.length_c   1.000
_cell.angle_alpha   90.00
_cell.angle_beta   90.00
_cell.angle_gamma   90.00
#
_symmetry.space_group_name_H-M   'P 1'
#
loop_
_entity.id
_entity.type
_entity.pdbx_description
1 polymer ?
#
loop_
_entity_poly.entity_id
_entity_poly.type
_entity_poly.pdbx_seq_one_letter_code
_entity_poly.pdbx_strand_id
1 'polypeptide(L)'
;MSTNHYEITYERYRPRSTRPTSSHGRQHIINFGKIELKIYQGDITAVGVDVLVYSSNTECDLSRGAVAKAILKKGGSDVTTELNTQKDKMKKDLLVVTSGGKLPCDKIIHLDMLNTSKDLKWKIFQVLKKTDDLQKHKVAIPALGTANANVSVYQVATDMLGVISHYRPQHIQEVHVVIYENSMLKSFIDATGKCRDQIKAEPAQFGDKVVADMGLGPRSKTRIERELKETDTGKAPALSEVKFVIFGKVKSDTDKAVKVLDKNISAEIKDKEIKAGKVLKEFKKEQEDELKKLEALCGVEIKVDKKSEKIILKGFTVNLSIALEKANMVVKDAEQDRLAGLKANLVSESVQWYYICSKKGDKDELVEYPAKTNLQLEQDFESLKPSSNITDKDGNMFIIDFTDMEEYAKNDKNDRVKVLRKSKISGKDTTFKIPDDWELMDDKENCK
;
A
#
# COMPACT_ATOMS: atom_id res chain seq x y z
N MET A 1 57.19 -9.61 -30.48
CA MET A 1 56.55 -8.36 -30.01
C MET A 1 55.62 -7.89 -31.12
N SER A 2 54.32 -8.09 -30.94
CA SER A 2 53.28 -7.63 -31.86
C SER A 2 52.35 -6.70 -31.09
N THR A 3 52.32 -5.44 -31.49
CA THR A 3 51.39 -4.43 -30.98
C THR A 3 50.64 -3.86 -32.18
N ASN A 4 49.44 -4.37 -32.42
CA ASN A 4 48.49 -3.76 -33.34
C ASN A 4 47.93 -2.48 -32.71
N HIS A 5 48.25 -1.32 -33.30
CA HIS A 5 47.55 -0.06 -33.05
C HIS A 5 46.36 0.02 -34.02
N TYR A 6 45.16 0.21 -33.49
CA TYR A 6 44.00 0.63 -34.27
C TYR A 6 43.69 2.08 -33.91
N GLU A 7 43.89 2.97 -34.87
CA GLU A 7 43.54 4.38 -34.84
C GLU A 7 42.12 4.51 -35.42
N ILE A 8 41.17 5.03 -34.64
CA ILE A 8 39.80 5.32 -35.11
C ILE A 8 39.62 6.83 -35.15
N THR A 9 39.63 7.38 -36.37
CA THR A 9 39.25 8.75 -36.71
C THR A 9 37.75 8.96 -36.54
N TYR A 10 37.34 9.97 -35.77
CA TYR A 10 35.96 10.45 -35.72
C TYR A 10 35.76 11.58 -36.74
N GLU A 11 34.87 11.36 -37.71
CA GLU A 11 34.42 12.42 -38.62
C GLU A 11 33.61 13.49 -37.87
N ARG A 12 33.92 14.75 -38.17
CA ARG A 12 33.31 15.95 -37.59
C ARG A 12 31.92 16.17 -38.17
N TYR A 13 30.87 15.99 -37.36
CA TYR A 13 29.54 16.52 -37.67
C TYR A 13 29.43 17.99 -37.23
N ARG A 14 29.26 18.91 -38.19
CA ARG A 14 29.00 20.35 -37.95
C ARG A 14 27.49 20.61 -37.73
N PRO A 15 27.11 21.60 -36.90
CA PRO A 15 25.73 21.81 -36.45
C PRO A 15 24.93 22.80 -37.33
N ARG A 16 23.60 22.60 -37.40
CA ARG A 16 22.59 23.66 -37.63
C ARG A 16 21.49 23.47 -36.57
N SER A 17 21.50 24.28 -35.50
CA SER A 17 20.60 25.44 -35.24
C SER A 17 19.13 25.05 -35.37
N THR A 18 18.31 25.05 -34.31
CA THR A 18 17.99 26.17 -33.41
C THR A 18 17.63 25.71 -31.98
N ARG A 19 18.17 26.38 -30.95
CA ARG A 19 17.72 26.25 -29.54
C ARG A 19 16.49 27.11 -29.29
N PRO A 20 15.59 26.68 -28.39
CA PRO A 20 15.02 27.56 -27.39
C PRO A 20 15.77 27.38 -26.07
N THR A 21 16.14 28.49 -25.46
CA THR A 21 16.69 28.62 -24.11
C THR A 21 15.67 28.18 -23.06
N SER A 22 16.03 27.29 -22.15
CA SER A 22 15.29 27.07 -20.91
C SER A 22 16.24 26.53 -19.84
N SER A 23 16.28 27.22 -18.70
CA SER A 23 17.18 27.05 -17.56
C SER A 23 16.88 25.82 -16.70
N HIS A 24 16.58 24.69 -17.32
CA HIS A 24 16.30 23.44 -16.63
C HIS A 24 17.50 22.51 -16.80
N GLY A 25 18.01 21.96 -15.70
CA GLY A 25 19.09 20.97 -15.71
C GLY A 25 18.75 19.79 -16.63
N ARG A 26 19.76 18.98 -16.97
CA ARG A 26 19.62 17.80 -17.84
C ARG A 26 18.43 16.94 -17.39
N GLN A 27 17.38 16.90 -18.21
CA GLN A 27 16.19 16.10 -17.93
C GLN A 27 16.40 14.65 -18.36
N HIS A 28 15.89 13.72 -17.56
CA HIS A 28 15.78 12.31 -17.92
C HIS A 28 14.31 12.02 -18.30
N ILE A 29 14.07 11.65 -19.56
CA ILE A 29 12.72 11.53 -20.13
C ILE A 29 12.43 10.07 -20.47
N ILE A 30 11.25 9.59 -20.10
CA ILE A 30 10.77 8.23 -20.33
C ILE A 30 9.32 8.25 -20.74
N ASN A 31 8.94 7.44 -21.72
CA ASN A 31 7.55 7.32 -22.16
C ASN A 31 6.91 6.05 -21.59
N PHE A 32 5.80 6.22 -20.90
CA PHE A 32 4.93 5.16 -20.38
C PHE A 32 3.57 5.22 -21.10
N GLY A 33 3.53 4.64 -22.30
CA GLY A 33 2.34 4.70 -23.15
C GLY A 33 1.98 6.15 -23.52
N LYS A 34 0.87 6.65 -22.96
CA LYS A 34 0.38 8.03 -23.20
C LYS A 34 1.01 9.09 -22.28
N ILE A 35 1.81 8.68 -21.29
CA ILE A 35 2.45 9.59 -20.33
C ILE A 35 3.93 9.77 -20.69
N GLU A 36 4.36 11.02 -20.88
CA GLU A 36 5.77 11.41 -20.87
C GLU A 36 6.19 11.75 -19.43
N LEU A 37 7.06 10.93 -18.85
CA LEU A 37 7.65 11.16 -17.54
C LEU A 37 8.97 11.92 -17.68
N LYS A 38 9.09 13.04 -16.98
CA LYS A 38 10.30 13.87 -16.89
C LYS A 38 10.84 13.84 -15.46
N ILE A 39 12.09 13.40 -15.28
CA ILE A 39 12.79 13.39 -13.99
C ILE A 39 13.95 14.36 -14.07
N TYR A 40 14.01 15.34 -13.17
CA TYR A 40 15.09 16.31 -13.14
C TYR A 40 15.25 16.98 -11.78
N GLN A 41 16.43 17.57 -11.57
CA GLN A 41 16.69 18.39 -10.40
C GLN A 41 16.11 19.81 -10.59
N GLY A 42 15.43 20.33 -9.57
CA GLY A 42 14.86 21.67 -9.63
C GLY A 42 14.00 22.07 -8.43
N ASP A 43 13.57 23.34 -8.43
CA ASP A 43 12.56 23.87 -7.50
C ASP A 43 11.17 23.65 -8.08
N ILE A 44 10.38 22.77 -7.46
CA ILE A 44 9.02 22.44 -7.91
C ILE A 44 8.10 23.66 -7.98
N THR A 45 8.34 24.69 -7.15
CA THR A 45 7.52 25.91 -7.13
C THR A 45 7.79 26.87 -8.29
N ALA A 46 8.78 26.56 -9.13
CA ALA A 46 9.09 27.30 -10.36
C ALA A 46 8.69 26.55 -11.64
N VAL A 47 8.11 25.35 -11.50
CA VAL A 47 7.78 24.48 -12.65
C VAL A 47 6.41 24.87 -13.22
N GLY A 48 6.37 25.17 -14.51
CA GLY A 48 5.13 25.46 -15.24
C GLY A 48 4.37 24.18 -15.60
N VAL A 49 3.31 23.87 -14.85
CA VAL A 49 2.43 22.70 -15.04
C VAL A 49 1.00 23.06 -14.65
N ASP A 50 0.01 22.28 -15.06
CA ASP A 50 -1.38 22.54 -14.69
C ASP A 50 -1.63 22.26 -13.20
N VAL A 51 -1.00 21.21 -12.67
CA VAL A 51 -1.17 20.75 -11.29
C VAL A 51 0.17 20.62 -10.59
N LEU A 52 0.33 21.31 -9.46
CA LEU A 52 1.47 21.16 -8.56
C LEU A 52 1.08 20.30 -7.36
N VAL A 53 1.89 19.30 -7.02
CA VAL A 53 1.67 18.46 -5.84
C VAL A 53 2.53 18.94 -4.69
N TYR A 54 1.91 19.12 -3.54
CA TYR A 54 2.56 19.52 -2.31
C TYR A 54 2.37 18.45 -1.23
N SER A 55 3.50 18.06 -0.62
CA SER A 55 3.52 17.21 0.58
C SER A 55 3.08 18.02 1.79
N SER A 56 1.83 17.84 2.21
CA SER A 56 1.19 18.51 3.34
C SER A 56 1.07 17.57 4.55
N ASN A 57 0.38 18.06 5.58
CA ASN A 57 -0.01 17.31 6.78
C ASN A 57 -1.53 17.43 6.99
N THR A 58 -2.06 16.61 7.90
CA THR A 58 -3.50 16.57 8.22
C THR A 58 -4.07 17.94 8.61
N GLU A 59 -3.27 18.76 9.29
CA GLU A 59 -3.67 20.09 9.77
C GLU A 59 -3.58 21.18 8.69
N CYS A 60 -3.09 20.82 7.50
CA CYS A 60 -2.84 21.73 6.38
C CYS A 60 -1.94 22.92 6.74
N ASP A 61 -0.98 22.70 7.64
CA ASP A 61 -0.10 23.77 8.13
C ASP A 61 1.05 24.06 7.16
N LEU A 62 0.94 25.17 6.42
CA LEU A 62 1.96 25.67 5.48
C LEU A 62 3.11 26.43 6.16
N SER A 63 3.11 26.60 7.49
CA SER A 63 4.19 27.29 8.21
C SER A 63 5.44 26.43 8.41
N ARG A 64 5.32 25.11 8.19
CA ARG A 64 6.32 24.10 8.53
C ARG A 64 7.00 23.51 7.29
N GLY A 65 8.31 23.70 7.19
CA GLY A 65 9.15 23.13 6.14
C GLY A 65 9.48 24.09 4.99
N ALA A 66 10.60 23.85 4.31
CA ALA A 66 11.14 24.76 3.30
C ALA A 66 10.22 24.90 2.07
N VAL A 67 9.63 23.79 1.61
CA VAL A 67 8.71 23.77 0.46
C VAL A 67 7.38 24.46 0.80
N ALA A 68 6.88 24.25 2.03
CA ALA A 68 5.67 24.91 2.54
C ALA A 68 5.80 26.43 2.51
N LYS A 69 6.92 26.93 3.05
CA LYS A 69 7.27 28.36 3.04
C LYS A 69 7.44 28.90 1.62
N ALA A 70 7.99 28.10 0.69
CA ALA A 70 8.12 28.49 -0.70
C ALA A 70 6.76 28.64 -1.39
N ILE A 71 5.83 27.71 -1.16
CA ILE A 71 4.46 27.78 -1.67
C ILE A 71 3.71 28.96 -1.05
N LEU A 72 3.82 29.17 0.26
CA LEU A 72 3.20 30.32 0.92
C LEU A 72 3.73 31.65 0.36
N LYS A 73 5.05 31.77 0.21
CA LYS A 73 5.71 32.98 -0.28
C LYS A 73 5.39 33.27 -1.74
N LYS A 74 5.39 32.25 -2.60
CA LYS A 74 5.23 32.41 -4.06
C LYS A 74 3.77 32.31 -4.52
N GLY A 75 2.94 31.52 -3.85
CA GLY A 75 1.52 31.32 -4.16
C GLY A 75 0.61 32.41 -3.61
N GLY A 76 1.01 33.09 -2.53
CA GLY A 76 0.23 34.17 -1.91
C GLY A 76 -0.78 33.67 -0.87
N SER A 77 -1.49 34.62 -0.25
CA SER A 77 -2.44 34.36 0.85
C SER A 77 -3.64 33.52 0.43
N ASP A 78 -4.07 33.62 -0.83
CA ASP A 78 -5.31 33.01 -1.33
C ASP A 78 -5.25 31.47 -1.21
N VAL A 79 -4.10 30.87 -1.52
CA VAL A 79 -3.84 29.44 -1.36
C VAL A 79 -4.06 29.00 0.09
N THR A 80 -3.62 29.82 1.06
CA THR A 80 -3.72 29.47 2.48
C THR A 80 -5.15 29.62 2.98
N THR A 81 -5.85 30.65 2.52
CA THR A 81 -7.28 30.86 2.84
C THR A 81 -8.12 29.69 2.30
N GLU A 82 -7.93 29.30 1.04
CA GLU A 82 -8.63 28.16 0.44
C GLU A 82 -8.29 26.81 1.10
N LEU A 83 -7.04 26.66 1.55
CA LEU A 83 -6.61 25.43 2.20
C LEU A 83 -7.20 25.30 3.61
N ASN A 84 -7.26 26.40 4.36
CA ASN A 84 -7.79 26.41 5.73
C ASN A 84 -9.27 26.03 5.81
N THR A 85 -10.06 26.28 4.75
CA THR A 85 -11.47 25.88 4.69
C THR A 85 -11.66 24.39 4.39
N GLN A 86 -10.59 23.66 4.04
CA GLN A 86 -10.65 22.26 3.61
C GLN A 86 -10.07 21.26 4.63
N LYS A 87 -9.80 21.68 5.88
CA LYS A 87 -9.18 20.82 6.91
C LYS A 87 -9.97 19.54 7.19
N ASP A 88 -11.29 19.62 7.28
CA ASP A 88 -12.13 18.43 7.52
C ASP A 88 -12.09 17.46 6.33
N LYS A 89 -12.03 18.01 5.12
CA LYS A 89 -11.87 17.22 3.90
C LYS A 89 -10.49 16.56 3.83
N MET A 90 -9.44 17.25 4.26
CA MET A 90 -8.09 16.69 4.35
C MET A 90 -8.05 15.47 5.29
N LYS A 91 -8.71 15.54 6.45
CA LYS A 91 -8.80 14.42 7.40
C LYS A 91 -9.47 13.18 6.80
N LYS A 92 -10.49 13.39 5.96
CA LYS A 92 -11.28 12.31 5.34
C LYS A 92 -10.62 11.71 4.10
N ASP A 93 -10.19 12.57 3.18
CA ASP A 93 -9.78 12.19 1.83
C ASP A 93 -8.26 12.06 1.70
N LEU A 94 -7.50 12.53 2.70
CA LEU A 94 -6.02 12.62 2.72
C LEU A 94 -5.43 13.49 1.61
N LEU A 95 -6.28 14.18 0.86
CA LEU A 95 -5.92 15.05 -0.24
C LEU A 95 -6.97 16.14 -0.43
N VAL A 96 -6.52 17.37 -0.64
CA VAL A 96 -7.39 18.52 -0.97
C VAL A 96 -6.80 19.34 -2.12
N VAL A 97 -7.63 20.17 -2.75
CA VAL A 97 -7.24 20.93 -3.95
C VAL A 97 -7.54 22.40 -3.75
N THR A 98 -6.57 23.27 -4.03
CA THR A 98 -6.74 24.72 -4.06
C THR A 98 -6.39 25.28 -5.44
N SER A 99 -6.62 26.57 -5.66
CA SER A 99 -5.99 27.32 -6.73
C SER A 99 -4.46 27.32 -6.61
N GLY A 100 -3.78 27.61 -7.72
CA GLY A 100 -2.33 27.88 -7.74
C GLY A 100 -1.92 29.23 -7.15
N GLY A 101 -2.88 30.13 -6.91
CA GLY A 101 -2.59 31.51 -6.57
C GLY A 101 -1.66 32.15 -7.59
N LYS A 102 -0.49 32.62 -7.13
CA LYS A 102 0.55 33.24 -7.97
C LYS A 102 1.65 32.28 -8.44
N LEU A 103 1.54 30.98 -8.13
CA LEU A 103 2.45 29.97 -8.68
C LEU A 103 2.16 29.73 -10.17
N PRO A 104 3.15 29.26 -10.96
CA PRO A 104 2.96 28.94 -12.37
C PRO A 104 2.19 27.61 -12.57
N CYS A 105 1.04 27.47 -11.91
CA CYS A 105 0.14 26.33 -12.03
C CYS A 105 -1.32 26.72 -11.79
N ASP A 106 -2.26 25.93 -12.32
CA ASP A 106 -3.69 26.21 -12.16
C ASP A 106 -4.22 25.74 -10.80
N LYS A 107 -3.75 24.58 -10.34
CA LYS A 107 -4.20 23.91 -9.12
C LYS A 107 -3.03 23.39 -8.29
N ILE A 108 -3.23 23.37 -6.98
CA ILE A 108 -2.32 22.69 -6.05
C ILE A 108 -3.07 21.53 -5.41
N ILE A 109 -2.50 20.34 -5.52
CA ILE A 109 -2.93 19.17 -4.77
C ILE A 109 -2.11 19.12 -3.48
N HIS A 110 -2.77 19.27 -2.34
CA HIS A 110 -2.18 19.12 -1.02
C HIS A 110 -2.43 17.70 -0.54
N LEU A 111 -1.36 16.93 -0.34
CA LEU A 111 -1.43 15.50 -0.03
C LEU A 111 -0.90 15.24 1.38
N ASP A 112 -1.66 14.56 2.22
CA ASP A 112 -1.25 14.23 3.58
C ASP A 112 -0.17 13.13 3.56
N MET A 113 1.07 13.52 3.79
CA MET A 113 2.19 12.57 3.82
C MET A 113 2.47 12.00 5.21
N LEU A 114 1.91 12.57 6.28
CA LEU A 114 2.12 12.10 7.66
C LEU A 114 1.15 10.99 8.06
N ASN A 115 -0.03 10.96 7.45
CA ASN A 115 -1.00 9.89 7.70
C ASN A 115 -0.46 8.53 7.21
N THR A 116 -0.37 7.53 8.09
CA THR A 116 0.17 6.19 7.79
C THR A 116 -0.89 5.14 7.46
N SER A 117 -2.17 5.52 7.42
CA SER A 117 -3.27 4.59 7.10
C SER A 117 -3.28 4.12 5.64
N LYS A 118 -2.60 4.86 4.76
CA LYS A 118 -2.43 4.55 3.34
C LYS A 118 -0.96 4.62 2.97
N ASP A 119 -0.52 3.68 2.13
CA ASP A 119 0.86 3.63 1.66
C ASP A 119 1.15 4.70 0.58
N LEU A 120 2.43 4.83 0.22
CA LEU A 120 2.88 5.79 -0.80
C LEU A 120 2.24 5.51 -2.17
N LYS A 121 2.09 4.24 -2.56
CA LYS A 121 1.56 3.88 -3.89
C LYS A 121 0.12 4.36 -4.05
N TRP A 122 -0.72 4.16 -3.03
CA TRP A 122 -2.09 4.67 -2.99
C TRP A 122 -2.12 6.19 -3.13
N LYS A 123 -1.25 6.89 -2.39
CA LYS A 123 -1.19 8.36 -2.41
C LYS A 123 -0.81 8.90 -3.78
N ILE A 124 0.19 8.31 -4.44
CA ILE A 124 0.57 8.66 -5.82
C ILE A 124 -0.58 8.37 -6.80
N PHE A 125 -1.26 7.24 -6.65
CA PHE A 125 -2.41 6.91 -7.49
C PHE A 125 -3.54 7.93 -7.35
N GLN A 126 -3.86 8.36 -6.12
CA GLN A 126 -4.89 9.38 -5.89
C GLN A 126 -4.51 10.74 -6.49
N VAL A 127 -3.24 11.11 -6.47
CA VAL A 127 -2.75 12.33 -7.13
C VAL A 127 -3.00 12.28 -8.64
N LEU A 128 -2.64 11.17 -9.29
CA LEU A 128 -2.85 10.98 -10.73
C LEU A 128 -4.35 10.95 -11.06
N LYS A 129 -5.13 10.16 -10.31
CA LYS A 129 -6.59 10.11 -10.45
C LYS A 129 -7.21 11.50 -10.31
N LYS A 130 -6.84 12.24 -9.28
CA LYS A 130 -7.40 13.56 -9.02
C LYS A 130 -7.02 14.56 -10.11
N THR A 131 -5.82 14.46 -10.66
CA THR A 131 -5.38 15.27 -11.79
C THR A 131 -6.22 15.00 -13.05
N ASP A 132 -6.52 13.73 -13.33
CA ASP A 132 -7.41 13.34 -14.43
C ASP A 132 -8.87 13.79 -14.19
N ASP A 133 -9.38 13.68 -12.96
CA ASP A 133 -10.72 14.16 -12.58
C ASP A 133 -10.84 15.69 -12.76
N LEU A 134 -9.73 16.41 -12.65
CA LEU A 134 -9.63 17.85 -12.92
C LEU A 134 -9.41 18.17 -14.42
N GLN A 135 -9.35 17.13 -15.28
CA GLN A 135 -9.09 17.21 -16.72
C GLN A 135 -7.81 17.97 -17.06
N LYS A 136 -6.74 17.75 -16.27
CA LYS A 136 -5.44 18.40 -16.47
C LYS A 136 -4.44 17.49 -17.18
N HIS A 137 -3.52 18.10 -17.91
CA HIS A 137 -2.58 17.42 -18.79
C HIS A 137 -1.18 17.29 -18.18
N LYS A 138 -0.74 18.26 -17.38
CA LYS A 138 0.61 18.29 -16.80
C LYS A 138 0.59 18.36 -15.28
N VAL A 139 1.31 17.46 -14.62
CA VAL A 139 1.43 17.42 -13.15
C VAL A 139 2.88 17.36 -12.70
N ALA A 140 3.25 18.17 -11.71
CA ALA A 140 4.55 18.12 -11.04
C ALA A 140 4.43 17.49 -9.65
N ILE A 141 5.24 16.46 -9.41
CA ILE A 141 5.27 15.67 -8.19
C ILE A 141 6.68 15.76 -7.58
N PRO A 142 6.84 16.12 -6.30
CA PRO A 142 8.16 16.10 -5.67
C PRO A 142 8.58 14.65 -5.38
N ALA A 143 9.80 14.44 -4.88
CA ALA A 143 10.25 13.15 -4.36
C ALA A 143 9.48 12.77 -3.07
N LEU A 144 8.20 12.45 -3.20
CA LEU A 144 7.28 12.19 -2.09
C LEU A 144 7.72 10.97 -1.28
N GLY A 145 7.83 11.11 0.03
CA GLY A 145 8.17 10.01 0.93
C GLY A 145 9.66 9.83 1.21
N THR A 146 10.56 10.56 0.53
CA THR A 146 12.02 10.47 0.80
C THR A 146 12.43 11.03 2.17
N ALA A 147 11.58 11.81 2.81
CA ALA A 147 11.79 12.29 4.18
C ALA A 147 11.59 11.19 5.24
N ASN A 148 11.06 10.02 4.88
CA ASN A 148 10.94 8.90 5.79
C ASN A 148 12.28 8.16 5.91
N ALA A 149 12.95 8.31 7.06
CA ALA A 149 14.28 7.75 7.31
C ALA A 149 14.35 6.21 7.23
N ASN A 150 13.21 5.52 7.29
CA ASN A 150 13.14 4.06 7.24
C ASN A 150 13.00 3.48 5.83
N VAL A 151 12.86 4.34 4.79
CA VAL A 151 12.67 3.90 3.40
C VAL A 151 13.78 4.47 2.53
N SER A 152 14.42 3.62 1.71
CA SER A 152 15.47 4.09 0.80
C SER A 152 14.90 4.96 -0.32
N VAL A 153 15.65 5.96 -0.76
CA VAL A 153 15.30 6.82 -1.91
C VAL A 153 15.04 5.98 -3.17
N TYR A 154 15.79 4.90 -3.35
CA TYR A 154 15.61 3.97 -4.46
C TYR A 154 14.24 3.26 -4.41
N GLN A 155 13.79 2.83 -3.23
CA GLN A 155 12.48 2.22 -3.05
C GLN A 155 11.36 3.23 -3.32
N VAL A 156 11.47 4.45 -2.79
CA VAL A 156 10.53 5.55 -3.05
C VAL A 156 10.41 5.81 -4.56
N ALA A 157 11.55 5.92 -5.26
CA ALA A 157 11.57 6.09 -6.70
C ALA A 157 10.88 4.93 -7.43
N THR A 158 11.17 3.69 -7.03
CA THR A 158 10.57 2.49 -7.63
C THR A 158 9.05 2.48 -7.44
N ASP A 159 8.55 2.82 -6.26
CA ASP A 159 7.12 2.86 -5.98
C ASP A 159 6.41 3.95 -6.80
N MET A 160 6.99 5.16 -6.87
CA MET A 160 6.45 6.24 -7.69
C MET A 160 6.40 5.86 -9.17
N LEU A 161 7.52 5.35 -9.72
CA LEU A 161 7.63 4.96 -11.12
C LEU A 161 6.72 3.78 -11.46
N GLY A 162 6.57 2.82 -10.54
CA GLY A 162 5.66 1.69 -10.67
C GLY A 162 4.21 2.15 -10.84
N VAL A 163 3.75 3.09 -10.02
CA VAL A 163 2.38 3.63 -10.14
C VAL A 163 2.22 4.44 -11.43
N ILE A 164 3.16 5.34 -11.76
CA ILE A 164 3.06 6.20 -12.95
C ILE A 164 3.07 5.37 -14.24
N SER A 165 3.92 4.34 -14.32
CA SER A 165 4.02 3.48 -15.51
C SER A 165 2.77 2.64 -15.79
N HIS A 166 2.04 2.27 -14.73
CA HIS A 166 0.84 1.45 -14.84
C HIS A 166 -0.45 2.27 -14.85
N TYR A 167 -0.38 3.56 -14.54
CA TYR A 167 -1.52 4.45 -14.62
C TYR A 167 -2.05 4.54 -16.06
N ARG A 168 -3.37 4.65 -16.21
CA ARG A 168 -4.05 4.72 -17.51
C ARG A 168 -4.72 6.08 -17.60
N PRO A 169 -4.03 7.08 -18.17
CA PRO A 169 -4.53 8.44 -18.13
C PRO A 169 -5.70 8.64 -19.09
N GLN A 170 -6.66 9.48 -18.68
CA GLN A 170 -7.67 10.02 -19.58
C GLN A 170 -7.22 11.36 -20.18
N HIS A 171 -6.64 12.24 -19.35
CA HIS A 171 -6.24 13.59 -19.72
C HIS A 171 -4.74 13.82 -19.53
N ILE A 172 -4.12 13.23 -18.51
CA ILE A 172 -2.70 13.41 -18.22
C ILE A 172 -1.82 12.97 -19.39
N GLN A 173 -0.91 13.85 -19.79
CA GLN A 173 0.07 13.64 -20.85
C GLN A 173 1.50 13.74 -20.32
N GLU A 174 1.76 14.62 -19.35
CA GLU A 174 3.10 14.85 -18.81
C GLU A 174 3.12 14.74 -17.28
N VAL A 175 4.06 13.95 -16.75
CA VAL A 175 4.34 13.86 -15.32
C VAL A 175 5.78 14.31 -15.07
N HIS A 176 5.95 15.30 -14.19
CA HIS A 176 7.25 15.85 -13.84
C HIS A 176 7.61 15.40 -12.42
N VAL A 177 8.61 14.55 -12.25
CA VAL A 177 9.20 14.23 -10.95
C VAL A 177 10.35 15.20 -10.69
N VAL A 178 10.11 16.16 -9.80
CA VAL A 178 11.01 17.28 -9.52
C VAL A 178 11.76 17.01 -8.22
N ILE A 179 13.07 16.88 -8.32
CA ILE A 179 13.92 16.48 -7.20
C ILE A 179 14.72 17.70 -6.74
N TYR A 180 14.59 18.08 -5.47
CA TYR A 180 15.33 19.24 -4.97
C TYR A 180 16.82 18.92 -4.75
N GLU A 181 17.11 17.81 -4.05
CA GLU A 181 18.48 17.41 -3.72
C GLU A 181 19.11 16.56 -4.82
N ASN A 182 20.27 16.99 -5.33
CA ASN A 182 20.97 16.31 -6.41
C ASN A 182 21.43 14.88 -6.05
N SER A 183 21.68 14.61 -4.77
CA SER A 183 22.05 13.28 -4.25
C SER A 183 20.97 12.22 -4.54
N MET A 184 19.69 12.62 -4.55
CA MET A 184 18.55 11.71 -4.80
C MET A 184 18.33 11.45 -6.29
N LEU A 185 18.75 12.37 -7.17
CA LEU A 185 18.48 12.30 -8.60
C LEU A 185 18.99 11.01 -9.22
N LYS A 186 20.20 10.57 -8.84
CA LYS A 186 20.79 9.32 -9.35
C LYS A 186 19.93 8.11 -9.02
N SER A 187 19.42 8.00 -7.79
CA SER A 187 18.56 6.88 -7.38
C SER A 187 17.25 6.83 -8.16
N PHE A 188 16.66 8.01 -8.45
CA PHE A 188 15.46 8.08 -9.29
C PHE A 188 15.73 7.69 -10.74
N ILE A 189 16.85 8.15 -11.32
CA ILE A 189 17.25 7.76 -12.68
C ILE A 189 17.57 6.25 -12.73
N ASP A 190 18.31 5.71 -11.76
CA ASP A 190 18.67 4.29 -11.71
C ASP A 190 17.41 3.40 -11.60
N ALA A 191 16.41 3.82 -10.83
CA ALA A 191 15.15 3.10 -10.68
C ALA A 191 14.35 2.99 -12.00
N THR A 192 14.58 3.89 -12.96
CA THR A 192 13.92 3.83 -14.26
C THR A 192 14.34 2.64 -15.11
N GLY A 193 15.58 2.16 -14.95
CA GLY A 193 16.08 0.99 -15.65
C GLY A 193 15.20 -0.23 -15.38
N LYS A 194 14.88 -0.47 -14.10
CA LYS A 194 14.01 -1.59 -13.70
C LYS A 194 12.58 -1.45 -14.23
N CYS A 195 11.99 -0.25 -14.21
CA CYS A 195 10.64 -0.04 -14.77
C CYS A 195 10.59 -0.30 -16.29
N ARG A 196 11.65 0.02 -17.03
CA ARG A 196 11.70 -0.20 -18.48
C ARG A 196 11.68 -1.68 -18.85
N ASP A 197 12.28 -2.52 -18.03
CA ASP A 197 12.33 -3.98 -18.25
C ASP A 197 10.98 -4.64 -17.92
N GLN A 198 10.23 -4.10 -16.95
CA GLN A 198 8.90 -4.59 -16.57
C GLN A 198 7.80 -4.28 -17.61
N ILE A 199 7.89 -3.15 -18.33
CA ILE A 199 6.89 -2.73 -19.32
C ILE A 199 6.94 -3.55 -20.62
N LYS A 200 8.09 -4.17 -20.93
CA LYS A 200 8.22 -5.07 -22.09
C LYS A 200 7.61 -6.46 -21.87
N ALA A 201 7.23 -6.80 -20.63
CA ALA A 201 6.89 -8.18 -20.25
C ALA A 201 5.37 -8.48 -20.18
N GLU A 202 4.47 -7.52 -19.95
CA GLU A 202 3.01 -7.79 -19.98
C GLU A 202 2.17 -6.53 -20.29
N PRO A 203 1.18 -6.61 -21.22
CA PRO A 203 0.09 -5.65 -21.29
C PRO A 203 -1.13 -6.14 -20.49
N ALA A 204 -1.73 -5.21 -19.73
CA ALA A 204 -3.08 -5.24 -19.17
C ALA A 204 -3.35 -6.22 -18.00
N GLN A 205 -3.13 -5.76 -16.76
CA GLN A 205 -3.90 -6.25 -15.58
C GLN A 205 -3.77 -5.39 -14.29
N PHE A 206 -3.15 -4.21 -14.32
CA PHE A 206 -2.91 -3.43 -13.10
C PHE A 206 -4.14 -2.64 -12.58
N GLY A 207 -5.03 -2.18 -13.47
CA GLY A 207 -6.22 -1.39 -13.09
C GLY A 207 -7.18 -2.13 -12.17
N ASP A 208 -7.42 -3.42 -12.44
CA ASP A 208 -8.32 -4.26 -11.64
C ASP A 208 -7.71 -4.69 -10.30
N LYS A 209 -6.36 -4.74 -10.23
CA LYS A 209 -5.59 -5.16 -9.05
C LYS A 209 -5.67 -4.13 -7.90
N VAL A 210 -5.75 -2.84 -8.22
CA VAL A 210 -5.88 -1.75 -7.24
C VAL A 210 -7.29 -1.70 -6.65
N VAL A 211 -8.32 -2.04 -7.42
CA VAL A 211 -9.73 -2.13 -6.95
C VAL A 211 -9.93 -3.33 -6.03
N ALA A 212 -9.28 -4.47 -6.32
CA ALA A 212 -9.32 -5.66 -5.48
C ALA A 212 -8.61 -5.47 -4.12
N ASP A 213 -7.53 -4.67 -4.08
CA ASP A 213 -6.81 -4.35 -2.84
C ASP A 213 -7.58 -3.35 -1.95
N MET A 214 -8.59 -2.67 -2.50
CA MET A 214 -9.53 -1.79 -1.78
C MET A 214 -10.75 -2.53 -1.20
N GLY A 215 -10.84 -3.87 -1.34
CA GLY A 215 -11.88 -4.68 -0.68
C GLY A 215 -13.22 -4.80 -1.43
N LEU A 216 -13.27 -4.58 -2.75
CA LEU A 216 -14.50 -4.65 -3.55
C LEU A 216 -14.51 -5.80 -4.59
N GLY A 217 -13.81 -6.91 -4.34
CA GLY A 217 -13.86 -8.12 -5.17
C GLY A 217 -13.32 -9.38 -4.49
N PRO A 218 -13.55 -10.58 -5.07
CA PRO A 218 -13.26 -11.86 -4.41
C PRO A 218 -11.75 -12.06 -4.19
N ARG A 219 -11.35 -12.32 -2.93
CA ARG A 219 -9.95 -12.56 -2.55
C ARG A 219 -9.54 -13.99 -2.87
N SER A 220 -8.84 -14.21 -3.99
CA SER A 220 -8.34 -15.54 -4.36
C SER A 220 -6.81 -15.71 -4.35
N LYS A 221 -6.00 -14.69 -4.00
CA LYS A 221 -4.52 -14.83 -3.88
C LYS A 221 -3.94 -14.04 -2.70
N THR A 222 -3.09 -14.69 -1.90
CA THR A 222 -2.41 -14.10 -0.73
C THR A 222 -1.52 -12.93 -1.15
N ARG A 223 -1.41 -11.91 -0.28
CA ARG A 223 -0.65 -10.67 -0.51
C ARG A 223 0.81 -10.94 -0.86
N ILE A 224 1.40 -11.99 -0.29
CA ILE A 224 2.76 -12.42 -0.57
C ILE A 224 2.91 -13.02 -1.98
N GLU A 225 1.93 -13.77 -2.51
CA GLU A 225 2.00 -14.25 -3.91
C GLU A 225 1.91 -13.11 -4.94
N ARG A 226 1.28 -11.99 -4.57
CA ARG A 226 1.24 -10.77 -5.39
C ARG A 226 2.54 -9.97 -5.32
N GLU A 227 3.16 -9.86 -4.15
CA GLU A 227 4.45 -9.18 -3.97
C GLU A 227 5.64 -10.02 -4.49
N LEU A 228 5.52 -11.34 -4.56
CA LEU A 228 6.58 -12.23 -5.04
C LEU A 228 6.65 -12.39 -6.57
N LYS A 229 5.53 -12.17 -7.29
CA LYS A 229 5.56 -12.09 -8.75
C LYS A 229 6.23 -10.80 -9.26
N GLU A 230 6.22 -9.73 -8.46
CA GLU A 230 6.89 -8.46 -8.80
C GLU A 230 8.42 -8.51 -8.55
N THR A 231 8.92 -9.60 -7.96
CA THR A 231 10.36 -9.87 -7.77
C THR A 231 10.96 -10.95 -8.69
N ASP A 232 10.20 -11.55 -9.62
CA ASP A 232 10.77 -12.55 -10.54
C ASP A 232 11.45 -11.89 -11.76
N THR A 233 12.60 -11.26 -11.51
CA THR A 233 13.69 -11.25 -12.49
C THR A 233 14.90 -11.89 -11.82
N GLY A 234 14.89 -13.22 -11.90
CA GLY A 234 15.99 -14.06 -11.46
C GLY A 234 15.45 -15.05 -10.46
N LYS A 235 15.40 -16.31 -10.88
CA LYS A 235 15.43 -17.48 -9.98
C LYS A 235 16.17 -17.07 -8.70
N ALA A 236 15.45 -17.04 -7.58
CA ALA A 236 16.11 -17.03 -6.28
C ALA A 236 17.14 -18.18 -6.35
N PRO A 237 18.44 -17.91 -6.14
CA PRO A 237 19.41 -18.99 -6.15
C PRO A 237 18.98 -19.93 -5.04
N ALA A 238 18.47 -21.10 -5.42
CA ALA A 238 18.27 -22.21 -4.51
C ALA A 238 19.55 -22.32 -3.69
N LEU A 239 19.43 -22.16 -2.36
CA LEU A 239 20.51 -22.21 -1.35
C LEU A 239 21.87 -22.41 -2.02
N SER A 240 22.48 -21.31 -2.48
CA SER A 240 23.74 -21.40 -3.20
C SER A 240 24.78 -21.88 -2.21
N GLU A 241 25.06 -23.19 -2.21
CA GLU A 241 26.16 -23.77 -1.46
C GLU A 241 27.44 -23.11 -1.95
N VAL A 242 27.95 -22.13 -1.18
CA VAL A 242 29.22 -21.49 -1.50
C VAL A 242 30.33 -22.39 -0.98
N LYS A 243 30.95 -23.13 -1.89
CA LYS A 243 32.11 -23.97 -1.56
C LYS A 243 33.38 -23.12 -1.52
N PHE A 244 33.92 -22.95 -0.32
CA PHE A 244 35.24 -22.37 -0.13
C PHE A 244 36.29 -23.47 -0.28
N VAL A 245 37.19 -23.35 -1.26
CA VAL A 245 38.36 -24.23 -1.40
C VAL A 245 39.58 -23.46 -0.94
N ILE A 246 40.19 -23.90 0.17
CA ILE A 246 41.33 -23.23 0.79
C ILE A 246 42.58 -24.06 0.52
N PHE A 247 43.56 -23.45 -0.14
CA PHE A 247 44.88 -24.05 -0.39
C PHE A 247 45.91 -23.44 0.55
N GLY A 248 46.75 -24.27 1.16
CA GLY A 248 47.84 -23.84 2.01
C GLY A 248 49.01 -24.81 1.95
N LYS A 249 50.22 -24.29 2.16
CA LYS A 249 51.47 -25.07 2.12
C LYS A 249 51.59 -26.05 3.29
N VAL A 250 50.88 -25.77 4.39
CA VAL A 250 50.84 -26.56 5.63
C VAL A 250 49.40 -26.65 6.13
N LYS A 251 48.97 -27.83 6.60
CA LYS A 251 47.61 -28.08 7.12
C LYS A 251 47.22 -27.13 8.28
N SER A 252 48.17 -26.76 9.14
CA SER A 252 47.93 -25.82 10.23
C SER A 252 47.43 -24.45 9.73
N ASP A 253 47.90 -24.00 8.57
CA ASP A 253 47.51 -22.71 8.01
C ASP A 253 46.13 -22.77 7.36
N THR A 254 45.79 -23.89 6.71
CA THR A 254 44.43 -24.13 6.21
C THR A 254 43.43 -24.22 7.37
N ASP A 255 43.79 -24.89 8.48
CA ASP A 255 42.92 -25.00 9.65
C ASP A 255 42.68 -23.64 10.33
N LYS A 256 43.71 -22.78 10.39
CA LYS A 256 43.56 -21.40 10.87
C LYS A 256 42.63 -20.59 9.95
N ALA A 257 42.78 -20.73 8.64
CA ALA A 257 41.93 -20.03 7.67
C ALA A 257 40.46 -20.45 7.77
N VAL A 258 40.18 -21.75 7.91
CA VAL A 258 38.82 -22.26 8.16
C VAL A 258 38.24 -21.67 9.45
N LYS A 259 39.00 -21.70 10.57
CA LYS A 259 38.53 -21.13 11.85
C LYS A 259 38.20 -19.64 11.76
N VAL A 260 39.01 -18.86 11.04
CA VAL A 260 38.76 -17.43 10.84
C VAL A 260 37.51 -17.22 9.99
N LEU A 261 37.34 -18.03 8.94
CA LEU A 261 36.18 -17.97 8.07
C LEU A 261 34.89 -18.30 8.85
N ASP A 262 34.88 -19.41 9.60
CA ASP A 262 33.74 -19.82 10.42
C ASP A 262 33.38 -18.74 11.47
N LYS A 263 34.40 -18.17 12.11
CA LYS A 263 34.21 -17.09 13.09
C LYS A 263 33.57 -15.86 12.44
N ASN A 264 34.04 -15.46 11.27
CA ASN A 264 33.55 -14.25 10.59
C ASN A 264 32.14 -14.46 10.02
N ILE A 265 31.85 -15.63 9.43
CA ILE A 265 30.51 -15.97 8.92
C ILE A 265 29.51 -16.03 10.08
N SER A 266 29.88 -16.71 11.18
CA SER A 266 29.00 -16.82 12.34
C SER A 266 28.73 -15.48 13.02
N ALA A 267 29.66 -14.53 12.93
CA ALA A 267 29.47 -13.17 13.46
C ALA A 267 28.52 -12.31 12.61
N GLU A 268 28.38 -12.60 11.31
CA GLU A 268 27.47 -11.92 10.38
C GLU A 268 26.02 -12.44 10.46
N ILE A 269 25.86 -13.70 10.87
CA ILE A 269 24.55 -14.32 11.08
C ILE A 269 23.97 -13.83 12.41
N LYS A 270 22.79 -13.22 12.35
CA LYS A 270 22.06 -12.72 13.51
C LYS A 270 20.76 -13.48 13.68
N ASP A 271 20.24 -13.49 14.90
CA ASP A 271 18.92 -13.97 15.23
C ASP A 271 18.00 -12.84 15.69
N LYS A 272 16.71 -12.98 15.36
CA LYS A 272 15.64 -12.06 15.76
C LYS A 272 14.42 -12.85 16.18
N GLU A 273 13.74 -12.34 17.21
CA GLU A 273 12.52 -12.92 17.77
C GLU A 273 11.32 -12.03 17.45
N ILE A 274 10.24 -12.65 17.00
CA ILE A 274 8.89 -12.04 16.94
C ILE A 274 8.06 -12.68 18.04
N LYS A 275 7.51 -11.84 18.93
CA LYS A 275 6.53 -12.26 19.94
C LYS A 275 5.14 -12.21 19.33
N ALA A 276 4.63 -13.35 18.88
CA ALA A 276 3.34 -13.44 18.21
C ALA A 276 2.18 -13.59 19.21
N GLY A 277 2.43 -14.14 20.40
CA GLY A 277 1.39 -14.34 21.41
C GLY A 277 0.38 -15.44 21.02
N LYS A 278 -0.86 -15.33 21.52
CA LYS A 278 -1.88 -16.37 21.36
C LYS A 278 -2.26 -16.69 19.92
N VAL A 279 -2.09 -15.74 18.99
CA VAL A 279 -2.36 -15.94 17.55
C VAL A 279 -1.62 -17.16 17.01
N LEU A 280 -0.40 -17.43 17.52
CA LEU A 280 0.45 -18.49 17.02
C LEU A 280 -0.12 -19.90 17.28
N LYS A 281 -0.98 -20.04 18.30
CA LYS A 281 -1.69 -21.29 18.61
C LYS A 281 -2.81 -21.57 17.60
N GLU A 282 -3.37 -20.52 17.02
CA GLU A 282 -4.47 -20.56 16.07
C GLU A 282 -4.00 -20.42 14.61
N PHE A 283 -2.67 -20.45 14.38
CA PHE A 283 -2.12 -20.43 13.03
C PHE A 283 -2.65 -21.58 12.20
N LYS A 284 -3.27 -21.22 11.09
CA LYS A 284 -3.74 -22.12 10.04
C LYS A 284 -2.59 -22.52 9.14
N LYS A 285 -2.81 -23.58 8.36
CA LYS A 285 -1.82 -24.14 7.44
C LYS A 285 -1.34 -23.10 6.41
N GLU A 286 -2.22 -22.20 5.98
CA GLU A 286 -1.88 -21.15 5.01
C GLU A 286 -0.78 -20.21 5.53
N GLN A 287 -0.84 -19.83 6.81
CA GLN A 287 0.14 -18.94 7.45
C GLN A 287 1.48 -19.64 7.69
N GLU A 288 1.45 -20.93 8.02
CA GLU A 288 2.67 -21.74 8.14
C GLU A 288 3.37 -21.94 6.80
N ASP A 289 2.60 -22.25 5.75
CA ASP A 289 3.13 -22.41 4.41
C ASP A 289 3.67 -21.07 3.86
N GLU A 290 3.08 -19.94 4.26
CA GLU A 290 3.56 -18.61 3.93
C GLU A 290 4.91 -18.29 4.59
N LEU A 291 5.11 -18.66 5.86
CA LEU A 291 6.41 -18.53 6.52
C LEU A 291 7.47 -19.46 5.91
N LYS A 292 7.11 -20.69 5.53
CA LYS A 292 8.03 -21.61 4.82
C LYS A 292 8.44 -21.07 3.44
N LYS A 293 7.50 -20.48 2.70
CA LYS A 293 7.83 -19.79 1.44
C LYS A 293 8.82 -18.66 1.70
N LEU A 294 8.59 -17.84 2.72
CA LEU A 294 9.47 -16.74 3.10
C LEU A 294 10.88 -17.21 3.48
N GLU A 295 10.99 -18.33 4.20
CA GLU A 295 12.25 -18.99 4.55
C GLU A 295 13.09 -19.28 3.31
N ALA A 296 12.51 -19.97 2.33
CA ALA A 296 13.18 -20.33 1.08
C ALA A 296 13.59 -19.10 0.25
N LEU A 297 12.77 -18.05 0.25
CA LEU A 297 12.97 -16.87 -0.59
C LEU A 297 14.02 -15.92 -0.05
N CYS A 298 14.07 -15.73 1.26
CA CYS A 298 15.04 -14.83 1.89
C CYS A 298 16.34 -15.55 2.26
N GLY A 299 16.43 -16.87 2.14
CA GLY A 299 17.62 -17.63 2.57
C GLY A 299 17.92 -17.43 4.05
N VAL A 300 16.86 -17.40 4.86
CA VAL A 300 16.91 -17.32 6.32
C VAL A 300 16.36 -18.62 6.88
N GLU A 301 16.66 -18.95 8.13
CA GLU A 301 16.01 -20.04 8.88
C GLU A 301 14.87 -19.45 9.69
N ILE A 302 13.65 -20.00 9.59
CA ILE A 302 12.48 -19.53 10.34
C ILE A 302 11.94 -20.68 11.19
N LYS A 303 12.00 -20.52 12.51
CA LYS A 303 11.46 -21.47 13.48
C LYS A 303 10.23 -20.91 14.17
N VAL A 304 9.12 -21.59 14.02
CA VAL A 304 7.86 -21.27 14.70
C VAL A 304 7.76 -22.11 15.96
N ASP A 305 7.83 -21.47 17.13
CA ASP A 305 7.63 -22.12 18.42
C ASP A 305 6.25 -21.76 19.00
N LYS A 306 5.28 -22.63 18.74
CA LYS A 306 3.90 -22.48 19.24
C LYS A 306 3.80 -22.58 20.78
N LYS A 307 4.75 -23.24 21.45
CA LYS A 307 4.73 -23.39 22.91
C LYS A 307 5.18 -22.10 23.59
N SER A 308 6.24 -21.48 23.08
CA SER A 308 6.75 -20.21 23.62
C SER A 308 6.12 -18.97 22.98
N GLU A 309 5.17 -19.15 22.04
CA GLU A 309 4.45 -18.08 21.33
C GLU A 309 5.39 -17.13 20.55
N LYS A 310 6.47 -17.69 20.01
CA LYS A 310 7.55 -16.95 19.36
C LYS A 310 7.89 -17.50 17.98
N ILE A 311 8.33 -16.61 17.10
CA ILE A 311 8.96 -16.95 15.83
C ILE A 311 10.41 -16.47 15.88
N ILE A 312 11.35 -17.37 15.61
CA ILE A 312 12.78 -17.09 15.61
C ILE A 312 13.25 -17.11 14.17
N LEU A 313 13.82 -15.99 13.71
CA LEU A 313 14.44 -15.86 12.39
C LEU A 313 15.96 -15.80 12.56
N LYS A 314 16.70 -16.57 11.76
CA LYS A 314 18.17 -16.54 11.75
C LYS A 314 18.70 -16.35 10.33
N GLY A 315 19.66 -15.46 10.15
CA GLY A 315 20.29 -15.25 8.84
C GLY A 315 21.17 -14.01 8.78
N PHE A 316 21.68 -13.71 7.58
CA PHE A 316 22.47 -12.51 7.34
C PHE A 316 21.64 -11.23 7.55
N THR A 317 22.25 -10.19 8.09
CA THR A 317 21.56 -8.95 8.54
C THR A 317 20.64 -8.34 7.46
N VAL A 318 21.04 -8.35 6.19
CA VAL A 318 20.26 -7.81 5.06
C VAL A 318 18.98 -8.62 4.83
N ASN A 319 19.12 -9.95 4.70
CA ASN A 319 18.00 -10.85 4.45
C ASN A 319 17.10 -10.99 5.67
N LEU A 320 17.68 -10.95 6.87
CA LEU A 320 16.97 -11.03 8.14
C LEU A 320 16.01 -9.85 8.32
N SER A 321 16.40 -8.64 7.92
CA SER A 321 15.54 -7.46 7.99
C SER A 321 14.29 -7.60 7.11
N ILE A 322 14.46 -8.08 5.88
CA ILE A 322 13.37 -8.31 4.92
C ILE A 322 12.43 -9.42 5.42
N ALA A 323 13.00 -10.52 5.89
CA ALA A 323 12.22 -11.63 6.43
C ALA A 323 11.49 -11.24 7.72
N LEU A 324 12.10 -10.42 8.57
CA LEU A 324 11.49 -9.94 9.81
C LEU A 324 10.25 -9.07 9.53
N GLU A 325 10.34 -8.14 8.57
CA GLU A 325 9.20 -7.30 8.18
C GLU A 325 8.04 -8.15 7.66
N LYS A 326 8.32 -9.05 6.72
CA LYS A 326 7.31 -9.92 6.10
C LYS A 326 6.69 -10.90 7.11
N ALA A 327 7.49 -11.51 7.97
CA ALA A 327 6.98 -12.40 9.00
C ALA A 327 6.11 -11.65 10.03
N ASN A 328 6.46 -10.41 10.39
CA ASN A 328 5.60 -9.57 11.24
C ASN A 328 4.27 -9.25 10.57
N MET A 329 4.24 -9.06 9.24
CA MET A 329 3.00 -8.89 8.50
C MET A 329 2.12 -10.14 8.57
N VAL A 330 2.68 -11.34 8.37
CA VAL A 330 1.93 -12.60 8.50
C VAL A 330 1.30 -12.73 9.89
N VAL A 331 2.07 -12.43 10.94
CA VAL A 331 1.57 -12.44 12.33
C VAL A 331 0.45 -11.41 12.53
N LYS A 332 0.64 -10.19 12.03
CA LYS A 332 -0.34 -9.11 12.16
C LYS A 332 -1.64 -9.42 11.43
N ASP A 333 -1.55 -9.93 10.21
CA ASP A 333 -2.72 -10.31 9.40
C ASP A 333 -3.47 -11.47 10.05
N ALA A 334 -2.75 -12.47 10.58
CA ALA A 334 -3.33 -13.55 11.36
C ALA A 334 -4.08 -13.05 12.61
N GLU A 335 -3.52 -12.07 13.32
CA GLU A 335 -4.15 -11.50 14.53
C GLU A 335 -5.40 -10.71 14.17
N GLN A 336 -5.38 -9.95 13.07
CA GLN A 336 -6.57 -9.26 12.57
C GLN A 336 -7.67 -10.24 12.17
N ASP A 337 -7.32 -11.33 11.49
CA ASP A 337 -8.28 -12.38 11.14
C ASP A 337 -8.88 -13.06 12.37
N ARG A 338 -8.06 -13.27 13.41
CA ARG A 338 -8.50 -13.83 14.71
C ARG A 338 -9.48 -12.89 15.40
N LEU A 339 -9.13 -11.61 15.54
CA LEU A 339 -9.99 -10.60 16.17
C LEU A 339 -11.28 -10.39 15.38
N ALA A 340 -11.22 -10.37 14.05
CA ALA A 340 -12.40 -10.30 13.19
C ALA A 340 -13.30 -11.52 13.38
N GLY A 341 -12.72 -12.73 13.52
CA GLY A 341 -13.48 -13.95 13.83
C GLY A 341 -14.18 -13.88 15.20
N LEU A 342 -13.47 -13.45 16.24
CA LEU A 342 -14.07 -13.27 17.57
C LEU A 342 -15.19 -12.25 17.57
N LYS A 343 -14.99 -11.11 16.89
CA LYS A 343 -16.02 -10.08 16.73
C LYS A 343 -17.24 -10.62 15.96
N ALA A 344 -17.00 -11.38 14.90
CA ALA A 344 -18.06 -11.98 14.09
C ALA A 344 -18.90 -12.97 14.90
N ASN A 345 -18.27 -13.80 15.73
CA ASN A 345 -18.96 -14.71 16.63
C ASN A 345 -19.80 -13.96 17.66
N LEU A 346 -19.22 -12.95 18.32
CA LEU A 346 -19.93 -12.13 19.30
C LEU A 346 -21.16 -11.44 18.70
N VAL A 347 -21.03 -10.89 17.49
CA VAL A 347 -22.17 -10.29 16.78
C VAL A 347 -23.20 -11.35 16.40
N SER A 348 -22.81 -12.53 15.94
CA SER A 348 -23.77 -13.60 15.63
C SER A 348 -24.53 -14.13 16.85
N GLU A 349 -24.00 -13.96 18.07
CA GLU A 349 -24.70 -14.26 19.32
C GLU A 349 -25.74 -13.19 19.67
N SER A 350 -25.51 -11.93 19.30
CA SER A 350 -26.43 -10.82 19.60
C SER A 350 -27.47 -10.57 18.51
N VAL A 351 -27.04 -10.61 17.25
CA VAL A 351 -27.82 -10.27 16.06
C VAL A 351 -27.49 -11.23 14.93
N GLN A 352 -28.51 -11.81 14.30
CA GLN A 352 -28.35 -12.71 13.17
C GLN A 352 -29.18 -12.23 11.98
N TRP A 353 -28.52 -12.15 10.84
CA TRP A 353 -29.11 -11.92 9.53
C TRP A 353 -29.41 -13.26 8.85
N TYR A 354 -30.49 -13.29 8.06
CA TYR A 354 -30.97 -14.44 7.32
C TYR A 354 -31.42 -14.04 5.91
N TYR A 355 -31.40 -14.99 4.98
CA TYR A 355 -32.15 -14.88 3.72
C TYR A 355 -33.19 -16.01 3.64
N ILE A 356 -34.27 -15.75 2.91
CA ILE A 356 -35.33 -16.73 2.69
C ILE A 356 -35.09 -17.44 1.36
N CYS A 357 -34.85 -18.75 1.43
CA CYS A 357 -34.76 -19.60 0.24
C CYS A 357 -36.11 -20.29 -0.01
N SER A 358 -36.80 -19.95 -1.11
CA SER A 358 -38.02 -20.62 -1.54
C SER A 358 -37.70 -21.54 -2.72
N LYS A 359 -37.53 -22.84 -2.46
CA LYS A 359 -37.46 -23.85 -3.53
C LYS A 359 -38.87 -24.14 -4.03
N LYS A 360 -39.06 -24.26 -5.35
CA LYS A 360 -40.38 -24.54 -5.96
C LYS A 360 -41.02 -25.78 -5.33
N GLY A 361 -42.05 -25.57 -4.50
CA GLY A 361 -42.85 -26.62 -3.87
C GLY A 361 -42.58 -26.88 -2.38
N ASP A 362 -41.56 -26.25 -1.78
CA ASP A 362 -41.21 -26.40 -0.36
C ASP A 362 -41.57 -25.16 0.48
N LYS A 363 -41.62 -25.34 1.79
CA LYS A 363 -41.77 -24.23 2.76
C LYS A 363 -40.54 -23.32 2.71
N ASP A 364 -40.77 -22.01 2.85
CA ASP A 364 -39.73 -21.00 2.98
C ASP A 364 -38.71 -21.39 4.06
N GLU A 365 -37.47 -21.62 3.66
CA GLU A 365 -36.36 -21.96 4.56
C GLU A 365 -35.60 -20.68 4.94
N LEU A 366 -35.47 -20.45 6.25
CA LEU A 366 -34.72 -19.31 6.77
C LEU A 366 -33.26 -19.73 6.96
N VAL A 367 -32.37 -19.21 6.11
CA VAL A 367 -30.96 -19.59 6.10
C VAL A 367 -30.10 -18.50 6.75
N GLU A 368 -29.30 -18.88 7.75
CA GLU A 368 -28.39 -17.97 8.45
C GLU A 368 -27.21 -17.55 7.57
N TYR A 369 -26.90 -16.24 7.56
CA TYR A 369 -25.64 -15.78 7.00
C TYR A 369 -24.46 -16.23 7.86
N PRO A 370 -23.33 -16.64 7.25
CA PRO A 370 -22.11 -16.97 7.98
C PRO A 370 -21.64 -15.81 8.86
N ALA A 371 -21.05 -16.10 10.03
CA ALA A 371 -20.70 -15.10 11.04
C ALA A 371 -19.93 -13.88 10.49
N LYS A 372 -18.98 -14.08 9.57
CA LYS A 372 -18.23 -12.96 8.94
C LYS A 372 -19.11 -12.08 8.05
N THR A 373 -19.99 -12.70 7.26
CA THR A 373 -20.97 -11.98 6.43
C THR A 373 -21.97 -11.26 7.31
N ASN A 374 -22.45 -11.92 8.37
CA ASN A 374 -23.34 -11.35 9.38
C ASN A 374 -22.76 -10.09 10.02
N LEU A 375 -21.49 -10.11 10.42
CA LEU A 375 -20.78 -8.94 10.95
C LEU A 375 -20.74 -7.79 9.93
N GLN A 376 -20.42 -8.08 8.66
CA GLN A 376 -20.35 -7.06 7.62
C GLN A 376 -21.72 -6.39 7.39
N LEU A 377 -22.78 -7.19 7.30
CA LEU A 377 -24.14 -6.70 7.13
C LEU A 377 -24.57 -5.82 8.30
N GLU A 378 -24.28 -6.26 9.53
CA GLU A 378 -24.59 -5.48 10.72
C GLU A 378 -23.86 -4.13 10.74
N GLN A 379 -22.55 -4.12 10.43
CA GLN A 379 -21.77 -2.88 10.38
C GLN A 379 -22.26 -1.92 9.29
N ASP A 380 -22.61 -2.43 8.11
CA ASP A 380 -23.10 -1.60 7.01
C ASP A 380 -24.49 -1.04 7.31
N PHE A 381 -25.35 -1.83 7.94
CA PHE A 381 -26.68 -1.42 8.38
C PHE A 381 -26.62 -0.37 9.49
N GLU A 382 -25.82 -0.59 10.54
CA GLU A 382 -25.61 0.38 11.63
C GLU A 382 -25.00 1.70 11.11
N SER A 383 -24.20 1.63 10.05
CA SER A 383 -23.61 2.81 9.38
C SER A 383 -24.59 3.52 8.44
N LEU A 384 -25.87 3.13 8.42
CA LEU A 384 -26.92 3.69 7.58
C LEU A 384 -26.57 3.67 6.08
N LYS A 385 -25.82 2.65 5.63
CA LYS A 385 -25.62 2.44 4.19
C LYS A 385 -26.93 1.95 3.57
N PRO A 386 -27.22 2.29 2.30
CA PRO A 386 -28.41 1.80 1.61
C PRO A 386 -28.28 0.32 1.19
N SER A 387 -27.06 -0.18 1.03
CA SER A 387 -26.81 -1.57 0.63
C SER A 387 -25.44 -2.09 1.07
N SER A 388 -25.28 -3.41 1.02
CA SER A 388 -24.02 -4.11 1.25
C SER A 388 -23.72 -5.08 0.11
N ASN A 389 -22.43 -5.24 -0.23
CA ASN A 389 -21.98 -6.19 -1.23
C ASN A 389 -21.37 -7.40 -0.53
N ILE A 390 -21.94 -8.58 -0.75
CA ILE A 390 -21.44 -9.84 -0.19
C ILE A 390 -20.95 -10.75 -1.31
N THR A 391 -20.12 -11.74 -0.95
CA THR A 391 -19.60 -12.73 -1.89
C THR A 391 -19.75 -14.10 -1.27
N ASP A 392 -20.28 -15.05 -2.04
CA ASP A 392 -20.41 -16.43 -1.61
C ASP A 392 -19.06 -17.19 -1.68
N LYS A 393 -19.08 -18.48 -1.37
CA LYS A 393 -17.89 -19.34 -1.39
C LYS A 393 -17.35 -19.57 -2.81
N ASP A 394 -18.21 -19.44 -3.82
CA ASP A 394 -17.90 -19.68 -5.24
C ASP A 394 -17.47 -18.40 -5.97
N GLY A 395 -17.47 -17.25 -5.28
CA GLY A 395 -17.04 -15.97 -5.80
C GLY A 395 -18.16 -15.14 -6.46
N ASN A 396 -19.42 -15.60 -6.38
CA ASN A 396 -20.56 -14.85 -6.89
C ASN A 396 -20.86 -13.67 -5.97
N MET A 397 -21.12 -12.50 -6.58
CA MET A 397 -21.41 -11.27 -5.85
C MET A 397 -22.91 -11.05 -5.73
N PHE A 398 -23.36 -10.79 -4.50
CA PHE A 398 -24.74 -10.43 -4.20
C PHE A 398 -24.79 -9.04 -3.55
N ILE A 399 -25.89 -8.34 -3.78
CA ILE A 399 -26.17 -7.03 -3.20
C ILE A 399 -27.34 -7.20 -2.26
N ILE A 400 -27.16 -6.83 -1.00
CA ILE A 400 -28.24 -6.70 -0.03
C ILE A 400 -28.67 -5.24 -0.01
N ASP A 401 -29.92 -4.98 -0.42
CA ASP A 401 -30.57 -3.70 -0.27
C ASP A 401 -31.25 -3.63 1.09
N PHE A 402 -30.81 -2.70 1.94
CA PHE A 402 -31.39 -2.51 3.27
C PHE A 402 -32.68 -1.69 3.24
N THR A 403 -32.99 -1.03 2.13
CA THR A 403 -34.22 -0.26 1.94
C THR A 403 -35.39 -1.20 1.70
N ASP A 404 -35.21 -2.13 0.75
CA ASP A 404 -36.24 -3.09 0.37
C ASP A 404 -36.15 -4.39 1.20
N MET A 405 -35.06 -4.58 1.96
CA MET A 405 -34.74 -5.81 2.70
C MET A 405 -34.70 -7.04 1.78
N GLU A 406 -33.99 -6.90 0.66
CA GLU A 406 -33.86 -7.91 -0.38
C GLU A 406 -32.40 -8.11 -0.78
N GLU A 407 -32.04 -9.33 -1.14
CA GLU A 407 -30.79 -9.71 -1.75
C GLU A 407 -31.02 -10.06 -3.22
N TYR A 408 -30.10 -9.65 -4.09
CA TYR A 408 -30.09 -10.05 -5.49
C TYR A 408 -28.67 -10.20 -6.02
N ALA A 409 -28.49 -11.06 -7.03
CA ALA A 409 -27.20 -11.22 -7.67
C ALA A 409 -26.81 -9.94 -8.41
N LYS A 410 -25.53 -9.54 -8.34
CA LYS A 410 -25.05 -8.33 -9.03
C LYS A 410 -25.33 -8.34 -10.54
N ASN A 411 -25.31 -9.54 -11.13
CA ASN A 411 -25.51 -9.77 -12.56
C ASN A 411 -26.96 -10.09 -12.94
N ASP A 412 -27.83 -10.35 -11.96
CA ASP A 412 -29.25 -10.63 -12.18
C ASP A 412 -30.09 -9.99 -11.06
N LYS A 413 -30.73 -8.87 -11.39
CA LYS A 413 -31.57 -8.11 -10.45
C LYS A 413 -33.00 -8.66 -10.33
N ASN A 414 -33.37 -9.64 -11.15
CA ASN A 414 -34.70 -10.23 -11.16
C ASN A 414 -34.82 -11.40 -10.18
N ASP A 415 -33.70 -12.07 -9.88
CA ASP A 415 -33.64 -13.09 -8.84
C ASP A 415 -33.43 -12.43 -7.48
N ARG A 416 -34.54 -12.22 -6.77
CA ARG A 416 -34.58 -11.52 -5.49
C ARG A 416 -35.04 -12.45 -4.37
N VAL A 417 -34.31 -12.43 -3.27
CA VAL A 417 -34.68 -13.15 -2.05
C VAL A 417 -34.82 -12.18 -0.88
N LYS A 418 -35.76 -12.44 0.01
CA LYS A 418 -35.99 -11.57 1.18
C LYS A 418 -34.91 -11.80 2.24
N VAL A 419 -34.50 -10.71 2.87
CA VAL A 419 -33.49 -10.69 3.93
C VAL A 419 -34.13 -10.25 5.24
N LEU A 420 -33.71 -10.85 6.36
CA LEU A 420 -34.21 -10.55 7.69
C LEU A 420 -33.07 -10.35 8.67
N ARG A 421 -33.22 -9.35 9.55
CA ARG A 421 -32.37 -9.14 10.72
C ARG A 421 -33.16 -9.53 11.98
N LYS A 422 -32.63 -10.42 12.82
CA LYS A 422 -33.23 -10.77 14.13
C LYS A 422 -32.24 -10.49 15.26
N SER A 423 -32.72 -9.85 16.33
CA SER A 423 -32.01 -9.82 17.61
C SER A 423 -32.16 -11.18 18.29
N LYS A 424 -31.03 -11.81 18.63
CA LYS A 424 -30.97 -13.03 19.48
C LYS A 424 -30.93 -12.68 20.97
N ILE A 425 -30.74 -11.41 21.31
CA ILE A 425 -30.96 -10.88 22.66
C ILE A 425 -32.47 -10.66 22.84
N SER A 426 -33.19 -11.73 23.18
CA SER A 426 -34.58 -11.67 23.63
C SER A 426 -34.80 -12.76 24.67
N GLY A 427 -34.77 -12.37 25.94
CA GLY A 427 -34.90 -13.28 27.08
C GLY A 427 -35.05 -12.64 28.46
N LYS A 428 -34.89 -11.32 28.60
CA LYS A 428 -35.41 -10.54 29.75
C LYS A 428 -35.78 -9.14 29.26
N ASP A 429 -36.93 -8.65 29.72
CA ASP A 429 -37.49 -7.31 29.53
C ASP A 429 -36.50 -6.23 29.09
N THR A 430 -36.71 -5.68 27.89
CA THR A 430 -36.10 -4.40 27.49
C THR A 430 -36.82 -3.19 28.10
N THR A 431 -37.76 -3.39 29.02
CA THR A 431 -37.99 -2.42 30.10
C THR A 431 -37.09 -2.78 31.27
N PHE A 432 -35.85 -2.29 31.25
CA PHE A 432 -35.16 -2.07 32.52
C PHE A 432 -35.96 -0.99 33.26
N LYS A 433 -36.97 -1.41 34.03
CA LYS A 433 -37.53 -0.56 35.06
C LYS A 433 -36.43 -0.41 36.10
N ILE A 434 -35.94 0.81 36.25
CA ILE A 434 -35.14 1.21 37.40
C ILE A 434 -35.90 0.69 38.64
N PRO A 435 -35.26 -0.06 39.56
CA PRO A 435 -35.93 -0.51 40.78
C PRO A 435 -36.56 0.69 41.49
N ASP A 436 -37.75 0.54 42.06
CA ASP A 436 -38.50 1.66 42.65
C ASP A 436 -37.70 2.40 43.75
N ASP A 437 -36.66 1.76 44.29
CA ASP A 437 -35.79 2.26 45.34
C ASP A 437 -34.54 3.01 44.84
N TRP A 438 -34.39 3.22 43.52
CA TRP A 438 -33.23 3.89 42.92
C TRP A 438 -33.58 5.33 42.57
N GLU A 439 -33.02 6.27 43.32
CA GLU A 439 -33.06 7.70 42.98
C GLU A 439 -31.98 8.06 41.94
N LEU A 440 -32.32 8.95 41.01
CA LEU A 440 -31.37 9.47 40.03
C LEU A 440 -30.29 10.30 40.77
N MET A 441 -29.02 9.96 40.54
CA MET A 441 -27.87 10.65 41.13
C MET A 441 -27.83 12.11 40.63
N ASP A 442 -27.76 13.08 41.55
CA ASP A 442 -27.64 14.50 41.20
C ASP A 442 -26.32 14.72 40.43
N ASP A 443 -26.34 15.56 39.40
CA ASP A 443 -25.18 15.86 38.54
C ASP A 443 -23.95 16.34 39.32
N LYS A 444 -24.17 16.82 40.56
CA LYS A 444 -23.11 17.26 41.49
C LYS A 444 -22.36 16.11 42.18
N GLU A 445 -22.91 14.90 42.17
CA GLU A 445 -22.33 13.71 42.80
C GLU A 445 -21.56 12.82 41.80
N ASN A 446 -21.60 13.16 40.51
CA ASN A 446 -20.77 12.52 39.51
C ASN A 446 -19.28 12.77 39.81
N CYS A 447 -18.51 11.69 39.97
CA CYS A 447 -17.05 11.79 40.10
C CYS A 447 -16.46 12.50 38.87
N LYS A 448 -15.80 13.63 39.11
CA LYS A 448 -15.10 14.41 38.08
C LYS A 448 -13.77 13.79 37.66
#